data_AF-A0A0C3P3W3-F1
#
_entry.id   AF-A0A0C3P3W3-F1
#
_cell.length_a   1.000
_cell.length_b   1.000
_cell.length_c   1.000
_cell.angle_alpha   90.00
_cell.angle_beta   90.00
_cell.angle_gamma   90.00
#
_symmetry.space_group_name_H-M   'P 1'
#
loop_
_entity.id
_entity.type
_entity.pdbx_description
1 polymer ?
#
loop_
_entity_poly.entity_id
_entity_poly.type
_entity_poly.pdbx_seq_one_letter_code
_entity_poly.pdbx_strand_id
1 'polypeptide(L)'
;MALPSAADLNRQVWDETLTKLLDLSTATVKRNADLENRVAELELELSVWKQAHANILESAEREKKAHNAQVSTLNRQISSLETIKSQNPLIFCVIDGWHNIFDESLLRQGPQGGVQAAQRTTKGIAEYLSLENVQVFGRISFWITLYLNRRETLDFLISNAVCTAEQLDDFLLGFSQASPRFQIVEVEHGREAVSTKMREQLETFTRFPQTLRVFFTGQSRVPDDAYLPALVELGREELWGKLVLLHGSDDTAPELQQLTIPSVRIDDLFIQGVARTANTRPLRIAPAPHNNIPRVASANSHSTAGGGVASPGSSEINSQVARLSLPSPPTVTPGQPIDPSKPLHKQVPPPCNEHYLMSCSKGPGCKYSHDWALTQEQLDILARNAKKAPCNYLKNGLDCPHGDRCCWGHVCPGGAKCFHLSKGKCWFKGKGMHPEDTGEEDI
;
A
#
# COMPACT_ATOMS: atom_id res chain seq x y z
N MET A 1 68.20 -6.91 94.70
CA MET A 1 67.42 -7.46 93.56
C MET A 1 68.31 -8.48 92.88
N ALA A 2 68.01 -9.77 93.02
CA ALA A 2 68.79 -10.83 92.39
C ALA A 2 68.45 -10.86 90.89
N LEU A 3 69.48 -10.83 90.04
CA LEU A 3 69.32 -10.96 88.59
C LEU A 3 68.78 -12.38 88.29
N PRO A 4 67.79 -12.52 87.39
CA PRO A 4 67.26 -13.83 87.01
C PRO A 4 68.40 -14.71 86.47
N SER A 5 68.40 -16.00 86.79
CA SER A 5 69.41 -16.91 86.25
C SER A 5 69.22 -17.03 84.73
N ALA A 6 70.30 -17.26 83.98
CA ALA A 6 70.23 -17.44 82.53
C ALA A 6 69.29 -18.60 82.11
N ALA A 7 69.09 -19.58 83.00
CA ALA A 7 68.15 -20.68 82.79
C ALA A 7 66.69 -20.22 82.89
N ASP A 8 66.36 -19.32 83.82
CA ASP A 8 65.00 -18.78 84.00
C ASP A 8 64.58 -17.89 82.82
N LEU A 9 65.51 -17.06 82.32
CA LEU A 9 65.30 -16.24 81.12
C LEU A 9 65.09 -17.09 79.87
N ASN A 10 65.88 -18.15 79.68
CA ASN A 10 65.69 -19.08 78.57
C ASN A 10 64.34 -19.80 78.65
N ARG A 11 63.93 -20.23 79.84
CA ARG A 11 62.63 -20.88 80.05
C ARG A 11 61.47 -19.94 79.70
N GLN A 12 61.55 -18.68 80.11
CA GLN A 12 60.53 -17.67 79.80
C GLN A 12 60.43 -17.40 78.28
N VAL A 13 61.55 -17.35 77.56
CA VAL A 13 61.57 -17.21 76.09
C VAL A 13 60.95 -18.43 75.40
N TRP A 14 61.22 -19.64 75.89
CA TRP A 14 60.59 -20.86 75.37
C TRP A 14 59.09 -20.89 75.62
N ASP A 15 58.63 -20.53 76.82
CA ASP A 15 57.21 -20.47 77.18
C ASP A 15 56.46 -19.42 76.34
N GLU A 16 57.04 -18.24 76.11
CA GLU A 16 56.48 -17.23 75.19
C GLU A 16 56.42 -17.74 73.74
N THR A 17 57.46 -18.43 73.28
CA THR A 17 57.53 -18.96 71.91
C THR A 17 56.49 -20.06 71.70
N LEU A 18 56.31 -20.94 72.70
CA LEU A 18 55.31 -22.01 72.66
C LEU A 18 53.89 -21.43 72.66
N THR A 19 53.65 -20.38 73.45
CA THR A 19 52.36 -19.67 73.50
C THR A 19 52.05 -19.02 72.15
N LYS A 20 53.00 -18.30 71.55
CA LYS A 20 52.84 -17.72 70.19
C LYS A 20 52.55 -18.79 69.14
N LEU A 21 53.22 -19.95 69.21
CA LEU A 21 52.99 -21.05 68.29
C LEU A 21 51.58 -21.62 68.44
N LEU A 22 51.11 -21.80 69.69
CA LEU A 22 49.76 -22.24 70.02
C LEU A 22 48.70 -21.26 69.51
N ASP A 23 48.90 -19.96 69.72
CA ASP A 23 47.99 -18.91 69.26
C ASP A 23 47.92 -18.87 67.72
N LEU A 24 49.07 -18.95 67.04
CA LEU A 24 49.14 -19.02 65.57
C LEU A 24 48.45 -20.28 65.02
N SER A 25 48.69 -21.44 65.64
CA SER A 25 48.05 -22.70 65.27
C SER A 25 46.53 -22.59 65.41
N THR A 26 46.06 -22.10 66.56
CA THR A 26 44.62 -21.95 66.86
C THR A 26 43.96 -20.96 65.91
N ALA A 27 44.60 -19.82 65.65
CA ALA A 27 44.12 -18.83 64.69
C ALA A 27 44.05 -19.38 63.26
N THR A 28 45.04 -20.18 62.86
CA THR A 28 45.09 -20.82 61.53
C THR A 28 43.97 -21.85 61.38
N VAL A 29 43.78 -22.71 62.38
CA VAL A 29 42.69 -23.72 62.37
C VAL A 29 41.32 -23.03 62.29
N LYS A 30 41.11 -21.98 63.09
CA LYS A 30 39.87 -21.20 63.05
C LYS A 30 39.64 -20.58 61.68
N ARG A 31 40.67 -19.94 61.10
CA ARG A 31 40.58 -19.34 59.78
C ARG A 31 40.30 -20.37 58.68
N ASN A 32 40.89 -21.56 58.76
CA ASN A 32 40.61 -22.64 57.82
C ASN A 32 39.17 -23.12 57.92
N ALA A 33 38.64 -23.30 59.13
CA ALA A 33 37.23 -23.65 59.34
C ALA A 33 36.28 -22.56 58.79
N ASP A 34 36.59 -21.28 59.02
CA ASP A 34 35.82 -20.16 58.48
C ASP A 34 35.85 -20.13 56.93
N LEU A 35 37.01 -20.42 56.32
CA LEU A 35 37.17 -20.52 54.87
C LEU A 35 36.41 -21.71 54.29
N GLU A 36 36.48 -22.88 54.91
CA GLU A 36 35.73 -24.09 54.50
C GLU A 36 34.23 -23.83 54.52
N ASN A 37 33.72 -23.17 55.57
CA ASN A 37 32.32 -22.77 55.64
C ASN A 37 31.95 -21.79 54.53
N ARG A 38 32.80 -20.80 54.23
CA ARG A 38 32.54 -19.84 53.16
C ARG A 38 32.58 -20.48 51.78
N VAL A 39 33.46 -21.46 51.56
CA VAL A 39 33.50 -22.25 50.32
C VAL A 39 32.21 -23.04 50.15
N ALA A 40 31.75 -23.73 51.19
CA ALA A 40 30.50 -24.50 51.14
C ALA A 40 29.27 -23.61 50.85
N GLU A 41 29.21 -22.41 51.44
CA GLU A 41 28.15 -21.43 51.17
C GLU A 41 28.18 -20.94 49.72
N LEU A 42 29.36 -20.56 49.20
CA LEU A 42 29.52 -20.12 47.81
C LEU A 42 29.20 -21.22 46.81
N GLU A 43 29.56 -22.47 47.11
CA GLU A 43 29.21 -23.63 46.26
C GLU A 43 27.70 -23.84 46.18
N LEU A 44 26.99 -23.65 47.31
CA LEU A 44 25.53 -23.71 47.35
C LEU A 44 24.89 -22.57 46.55
N GLU A 45 25.32 -21.33 46.76
CA GLU A 45 24.83 -20.16 45.99
C GLU A 45 25.07 -20.34 44.49
N LEU A 46 26.24 -20.83 44.11
CA LEU A 46 26.61 -21.08 42.72
C LEU A 46 25.77 -22.20 42.09
N SER A 47 25.42 -23.23 42.86
CA SER A 47 24.48 -24.28 42.43
C SER A 47 23.08 -23.71 42.15
N VAL A 48 22.54 -22.91 43.07
CA VAL A 48 21.25 -22.24 42.91
C VAL A 48 21.26 -21.31 41.69
N TRP A 49 22.32 -20.52 41.52
CA TRP A 49 22.43 -19.59 40.41
C TRP A 49 22.51 -20.32 39.06
N LYS A 50 23.27 -21.41 38.98
CA LYS A 50 23.33 -22.28 37.79
C LYS A 50 21.95 -22.84 37.43
N GLN A 51 21.21 -23.33 38.42
CA GLN A 51 19.86 -23.87 38.20
C GLN A 51 18.88 -22.79 37.73
N ALA A 52 18.89 -21.61 38.37
CA ALA A 52 18.05 -20.48 37.96
C ALA A 52 18.38 -20.03 36.53
N HIS A 53 19.67 -19.95 36.18
CA HIS A 53 20.10 -19.58 34.84
C HIS A 53 19.67 -20.60 33.79
N ALA A 54 19.79 -21.90 34.08
CA ALA A 54 19.33 -22.97 33.19
C ALA A 54 17.81 -22.86 32.92
N ASN A 55 17.00 -22.65 33.96
CA ASN A 55 15.56 -22.48 33.81
C ASN A 55 15.18 -21.25 32.96
N ILE A 56 15.90 -20.13 33.14
CA ILE A 56 15.69 -18.91 32.34
C ILE A 56 16.01 -19.18 30.86
N LEU A 57 17.12 -19.87 30.58
CA LEU A 57 17.49 -20.24 29.22
C LEU A 57 16.46 -21.15 28.56
N GLU A 58 15.97 -22.17 29.27
CA GLU A 58 14.91 -23.05 28.76
C GLU A 58 13.61 -22.30 28.48
N SER A 59 13.19 -21.41 29.38
CA SER A 59 11.99 -20.60 29.18
C SER A 59 12.12 -19.69 27.97
N ALA A 60 13.25 -18.99 27.84
CA ALA A 60 13.53 -18.13 26.70
C ALA A 60 13.58 -18.91 25.38
N GLU A 61 14.12 -20.13 25.38
CA GLU A 61 14.14 -20.98 24.20
C GLU A 61 12.74 -21.46 23.79
N ARG A 62 11.88 -21.80 24.77
CA ARG A 62 10.47 -22.14 24.52
C ARG A 62 9.69 -20.96 23.96
N GLU A 63 9.84 -19.78 24.54
CA GLU A 63 9.22 -18.55 24.04
C GLU A 63 9.67 -18.21 22.62
N LYS A 64 10.98 -18.30 22.34
CA LYS A 64 11.53 -18.10 21.00
C LYS A 64 10.96 -19.10 20.00
N LYS A 65 10.83 -20.38 20.37
CA LYS A 65 10.20 -21.40 19.52
C LYS A 65 8.73 -21.09 19.24
N ALA A 66 7.96 -20.70 20.26
CA ALA A 66 6.56 -20.32 20.11
C ALA A 66 6.39 -19.07 19.22
N HIS A 67 7.20 -18.04 19.44
CA HIS A 67 7.20 -16.84 18.63
C HIS A 67 7.55 -17.12 17.17
N ASN A 68 8.59 -17.93 16.92
CA ASN A 68 8.96 -18.33 15.55
C ASN A 68 7.84 -19.14 14.86
N ALA A 69 7.15 -20.01 15.59
CA ALA A 69 6.00 -20.75 15.05
C ALA A 69 4.85 -19.79 14.66
N GLN A 70 4.56 -18.78 15.49
CA GLN A 70 3.55 -17.77 15.19
C GLN A 70 3.94 -16.93 13.95
N VAL A 71 5.19 -16.46 13.88
CA VAL A 71 5.71 -15.72 12.72
C VAL A 71 5.61 -16.57 11.44
N SER A 72 5.95 -17.86 11.51
CA SER A 72 5.81 -18.76 10.36
C SER A 72 4.37 -18.92 9.89
N THR A 73 3.42 -18.95 10.83
CA THR A 73 1.99 -19.07 10.54
C THR A 73 1.46 -17.80 9.87
N LEU A 74 1.83 -16.63 10.40
CA LEU A 74 1.46 -15.34 9.82
C LEU A 74 2.06 -15.16 8.43
N ASN A 75 3.33 -15.52 8.23
CA ASN A 75 3.98 -15.45 6.91
C ASN A 75 3.28 -16.34 5.87
N ARG A 76 2.82 -17.53 6.28
CA ARG A 76 2.04 -18.42 5.41
C ARG A 76 0.69 -17.79 5.05
N GLN A 77 0.00 -17.15 6.00
CA GLN A 77 -1.25 -16.44 5.73
C GLN A 77 -1.05 -15.26 4.78
N ILE A 78 0.00 -14.44 5.00
CA ILE A 78 0.36 -13.33 4.11
C ILE A 78 0.61 -13.84 2.69
N SER A 79 1.43 -14.88 2.54
CA SER A 79 1.73 -15.49 1.24
C SER A 79 0.45 -15.99 0.53
N SER A 80 -0.49 -16.56 1.29
CA SER A 80 -1.78 -17.00 0.74
C SER A 80 -2.66 -15.85 0.26
N LEU A 81 -2.69 -14.73 1.01
CA LEU A 81 -3.44 -13.54 0.63
C LEU A 81 -2.81 -12.82 -0.57
N GLU A 82 -1.47 -12.77 -0.64
CA GLU A 82 -0.74 -12.27 -1.80
C GLU A 82 -1.02 -13.10 -3.05
N THR A 83 -1.15 -14.42 -2.90
CA THR A 83 -1.53 -15.31 -4.00
C THR A 83 -2.93 -14.96 -4.53
N ILE A 84 -3.91 -14.76 -3.64
CA ILE A 84 -5.28 -14.37 -4.04
C ILE A 84 -5.30 -12.99 -4.72
N LYS A 85 -4.48 -12.05 -4.25
CA LYS A 85 -4.36 -10.72 -4.86
C LYS A 85 -3.68 -10.73 -6.23
N SER A 86 -2.78 -11.68 -6.49
CA SER A 86 -1.97 -11.74 -7.71
C SER A 86 -2.54 -12.65 -8.79
N GLN A 87 -3.39 -13.63 -8.45
CA GLN A 87 -4.01 -14.51 -9.42
C GLN A 87 -5.19 -13.83 -10.13
N ASN A 88 -5.08 -13.64 -11.44
CA ASN A 88 -6.13 -13.11 -12.33
C ASN A 88 -6.81 -11.83 -11.80
N PRO A 89 -6.08 -10.71 -11.70
CA PRO A 89 -6.60 -9.49 -11.12
C PRO A 89 -7.87 -9.02 -11.84
N LEU A 90 -8.86 -8.64 -11.03
CA LEU A 90 -10.16 -8.18 -11.47
C LEU A 90 -10.13 -6.67 -11.66
N ILE A 91 -10.53 -6.22 -12.84
CA ILE A 91 -10.87 -4.84 -13.12
C ILE A 91 -12.38 -4.77 -13.30
N PHE A 92 -13.03 -4.01 -12.43
CA PHE A 92 -14.46 -3.78 -12.50
C PHE A 92 -14.72 -2.36 -13.02
N CYS A 93 -15.64 -2.22 -13.97
CA CYS A 93 -16.06 -0.92 -14.49
C CYS A 93 -17.59 -0.86 -14.47
N VAL A 94 -18.13 0.22 -13.90
CA VAL A 94 -19.57 0.46 -13.85
C VAL A 94 -19.91 1.77 -14.54
N ILE A 95 -20.80 1.70 -15.53
CA ILE A 95 -21.15 2.83 -16.38
C ILE A 95 -22.63 3.16 -16.18
N ASP A 96 -22.89 4.41 -15.85
CA ASP A 96 -24.22 5.01 -15.84
C ASP A 96 -24.54 5.52 -17.25
N GLY A 97 -25.24 4.69 -18.03
CA GLY A 97 -25.67 4.98 -19.39
C GLY A 97 -26.84 5.96 -19.49
N TRP A 98 -27.33 6.50 -18.37
CA TRP A 98 -28.31 7.59 -18.37
C TRP A 98 -27.63 8.96 -18.42
N HIS A 99 -26.58 9.13 -17.62
CA HIS A 99 -25.82 10.38 -17.52
C HIS A 99 -24.66 10.44 -18.53
N ASN A 100 -24.12 9.28 -18.94
CA ASN A 100 -22.95 9.19 -19.81
C ASN A 100 -23.34 8.46 -21.10
N ILE A 101 -23.75 9.22 -22.11
CA ILE A 101 -24.22 8.70 -23.39
C ILE A 101 -23.02 8.44 -24.31
N PHE A 102 -22.95 7.24 -24.90
CA PHE A 102 -21.89 6.88 -25.84
C PHE A 102 -21.92 7.77 -27.10
N ASP A 103 -20.73 7.99 -27.67
CA ASP A 103 -20.57 8.84 -28.85
C ASP A 103 -21.52 8.48 -30.00
N GLU A 104 -22.04 9.50 -30.69
CA GLU A 104 -23.00 9.33 -31.77
C GLU A 104 -22.48 8.44 -32.90
N SER A 105 -21.18 8.54 -33.21
CA SER A 105 -20.55 7.71 -34.24
C SER A 105 -20.55 6.23 -33.86
N LEU A 106 -20.46 5.91 -32.57
CA LEU A 106 -20.53 4.55 -32.05
C LEU A 106 -21.98 4.05 -32.10
N LEU A 107 -22.93 4.84 -31.60
CA LEU A 107 -24.35 4.46 -31.59
C LEU A 107 -24.88 4.17 -33.00
N ARG A 108 -24.55 5.01 -33.99
CA ARG A 108 -25.04 4.86 -35.37
C ARG A 108 -24.52 3.61 -36.09
N GLN A 109 -23.41 3.02 -35.64
CA GLN A 109 -22.81 1.82 -36.21
C GLN A 109 -23.46 0.51 -35.72
N GLY A 110 -24.47 0.59 -34.84
CA GLY A 110 -25.19 -0.58 -34.34
C GLY A 110 -24.21 -1.60 -33.71
N PRO A 111 -24.19 -2.88 -34.13
CA PRO A 111 -23.44 -3.91 -33.42
C PRO A 111 -21.92 -3.67 -33.45
N GLN A 112 -21.39 -3.17 -34.57
CA GLN A 112 -19.97 -2.85 -34.68
C GLN A 112 -19.57 -1.70 -33.76
N GLY A 113 -20.46 -0.72 -33.59
CA GLY A 113 -20.27 0.38 -32.66
C GLY A 113 -20.25 -0.06 -31.20
N GLY A 114 -21.12 -1.00 -30.82
CA GLY A 114 -21.13 -1.60 -29.49
C GLY A 114 -19.83 -2.33 -29.16
N VAL A 115 -19.33 -3.14 -30.10
CA VAL A 115 -18.03 -3.82 -29.97
C VAL A 115 -16.88 -2.82 -29.88
N GLN A 116 -16.89 -1.76 -30.69
CA GLN A 116 -15.87 -0.71 -30.64
C GLN A 116 -15.90 0.06 -29.31
N ALA A 117 -17.07 0.40 -28.78
CA ALA A 117 -17.20 1.04 -27.48
C ALA A 117 -16.60 0.18 -26.36
N ALA A 118 -16.94 -1.12 -26.35
CA ALA A 118 -16.35 -2.10 -25.43
C ALA A 118 -14.81 -2.17 -25.51
N GLN A 119 -14.26 -2.17 -26.73
CA GLN A 119 -12.81 -2.17 -26.97
C GLN A 119 -12.16 -0.85 -26.54
N ARG A 120 -12.79 0.30 -26.81
CA ARG A 120 -12.31 1.62 -26.38
C ARG A 120 -12.26 1.72 -24.86
N THR A 121 -13.32 1.27 -24.16
CA THR A 121 -13.34 1.27 -22.69
C THR A 121 -12.22 0.41 -22.10
N THR A 122 -12.06 -0.82 -22.58
CA THR A 122 -10.98 -1.70 -22.07
C THR A 122 -9.59 -1.20 -22.38
N LYS A 123 -9.38 -0.66 -23.59
CA LYS A 123 -8.11 -0.05 -24.02
C LYS A 123 -7.76 1.15 -23.15
N GLY A 124 -8.68 2.10 -22.99
CA GLY A 124 -8.44 3.31 -22.18
C GLY A 124 -8.16 2.98 -20.70
N ILE A 125 -8.86 1.98 -20.14
CA ILE A 125 -8.56 1.49 -18.80
C ILE A 125 -7.16 0.85 -18.74
N ALA A 126 -6.80 0.01 -19.71
CA ALA A 126 -5.48 -0.64 -19.74
C ALA A 126 -4.33 0.38 -19.87
N GLU A 127 -4.53 1.43 -20.68
CA GLU A 127 -3.59 2.54 -20.83
C GLU A 127 -3.42 3.30 -19.51
N TYR A 128 -4.52 3.64 -18.83
CA TYR A 128 -4.48 4.28 -17.51
C TYR A 128 -3.71 3.43 -16.48
N LEU A 129 -4.00 2.12 -16.39
CA LEU A 129 -3.31 1.23 -15.46
C LEU A 129 -1.80 1.15 -15.75
N SER A 130 -1.42 1.23 -17.03
CA SER A 130 -0.01 1.21 -17.45
C SER A 130 0.72 2.50 -17.02
N LEU A 131 0.05 3.66 -17.09
CA LEU A 131 0.60 4.95 -16.66
C LEU A 131 0.81 5.03 -15.14
N GLU A 132 -0.09 4.43 -14.37
CA GLU A 132 0.00 4.33 -12.90
C GLU A 132 1.08 3.35 -12.41
N ASN A 133 1.89 2.76 -13.31
CA ASN A 133 2.90 1.74 -13.01
C ASN A 133 2.33 0.55 -12.21
N VAL A 134 1.06 0.22 -12.42
CA VAL A 134 0.44 -0.92 -11.76
C VAL A 134 1.02 -2.20 -12.37
N GLN A 135 1.93 -2.86 -11.65
CA GLN A 135 2.53 -4.11 -12.09
C GLN A 135 1.49 -5.23 -12.03
N VAL A 136 0.87 -5.52 -13.16
CA VAL A 136 -0.04 -6.65 -13.30
C VAL A 136 0.73 -7.87 -13.80
N PHE A 137 0.90 -8.86 -12.93
CA PHE A 137 1.42 -10.16 -13.32
C PHE A 137 0.24 -11.06 -13.73
N GLY A 138 0.16 -11.44 -15.02
CA GLY A 138 -0.87 -12.36 -15.54
C GLY A 138 -1.96 -11.68 -16.37
N ARG A 139 -3.02 -12.43 -16.68
CA ARG A 139 -4.14 -11.94 -17.50
C ARG A 139 -5.10 -11.12 -16.65
N ILE A 140 -5.37 -9.89 -17.08
CA ILE A 140 -6.36 -9.01 -16.46
C ILE A 140 -7.77 -9.45 -16.89
N SER A 141 -8.69 -9.55 -15.93
CA SER A 141 -10.09 -9.82 -16.21
C SER A 141 -10.91 -8.54 -16.11
N PHE A 142 -11.34 -8.01 -17.26
CA PHE A 142 -12.29 -6.90 -17.34
C PHE A 142 -13.73 -7.39 -17.14
N TRP A 143 -14.43 -6.76 -16.21
CA TRP A 143 -15.87 -6.90 -15.95
C TRP A 143 -16.48 -5.52 -16.09
N ILE A 144 -17.42 -5.36 -17.03
CA ILE A 144 -18.02 -4.05 -17.32
C ILE A 144 -19.53 -4.19 -17.25
N THR A 145 -20.16 -3.37 -16.42
CA THR A 145 -21.61 -3.34 -16.27
C THR A 145 -22.15 -1.97 -16.66
N LEU A 146 -22.96 -1.95 -17.71
CA LEU A 146 -23.70 -0.78 -18.16
C LEU A 146 -25.10 -0.78 -17.54
N TYR A 147 -25.40 0.21 -16.71
CA TYR A 147 -26.75 0.45 -16.20
C TYR A 147 -27.44 1.50 -17.05
N LEU A 148 -28.65 1.21 -17.51
CA LEU A 148 -29.45 2.20 -18.23
C LEU A 148 -30.95 2.01 -18.00
N ASN A 149 -31.70 3.11 -18.10
CA ASN A 149 -33.13 3.06 -18.33
C ASN A 149 -33.37 3.14 -19.84
N ARG A 150 -33.53 1.98 -20.48
CA ARG A 150 -33.61 1.89 -21.94
C ARG A 150 -34.66 2.79 -22.56
N ARG A 151 -35.87 2.82 -21.97
CA ARG A 151 -36.99 3.62 -22.48
C ARG A 151 -36.65 5.10 -22.49
N GLU A 152 -36.25 5.64 -21.35
CA GLU A 152 -36.01 7.07 -21.23
C GLU A 152 -34.70 7.49 -21.96
N THR A 153 -33.71 6.60 -22.06
CA THR A 153 -32.50 6.82 -22.87
C THR A 153 -32.86 6.84 -24.35
N LEU A 154 -33.69 5.91 -24.82
CA LEU A 154 -34.15 5.87 -26.21
C LEU A 154 -34.97 7.11 -26.57
N ASP A 155 -35.93 7.50 -25.74
CA ASP A 155 -36.75 8.70 -25.94
C ASP A 155 -35.86 9.96 -26.10
N PHE A 156 -34.80 10.07 -25.31
CA PHE A 156 -33.83 11.15 -25.39
C PHE A 156 -32.99 11.11 -26.66
N LEU A 157 -32.49 9.93 -27.06
CA LEU A 157 -31.65 9.77 -28.25
C LEU A 157 -32.42 10.09 -29.53
N ILE A 158 -33.68 9.65 -29.63
CA ILE A 158 -34.56 9.94 -30.78
C ILE A 158 -34.89 11.44 -30.82
N SER A 159 -35.27 12.04 -29.68
CA SER A 159 -35.65 13.45 -29.61
C SER A 159 -34.52 14.41 -30.01
N ASN A 160 -33.26 13.98 -29.86
CA ASN A 160 -32.07 14.75 -30.23
C ASN A 160 -31.43 14.28 -31.55
N ALA A 161 -32.10 13.40 -32.32
CA ALA A 161 -31.64 12.87 -33.59
C ALA A 161 -30.25 12.20 -33.56
N VAL A 162 -29.88 11.60 -32.42
CA VAL A 162 -28.57 10.94 -32.20
C VAL A 162 -28.55 9.57 -32.89
N CYS A 163 -29.56 8.72 -32.63
CA CYS A 163 -29.70 7.42 -33.26
C CYS A 163 -31.18 6.97 -33.30
N THR A 164 -31.44 5.91 -34.06
CA THR A 164 -32.73 5.21 -34.10
C THR A 164 -32.82 4.14 -33.00
N ALA A 165 -34.03 3.61 -32.78
CA ALA A 165 -34.25 2.50 -31.84
C ALA A 165 -33.50 1.24 -32.25
N GLU A 166 -33.54 0.89 -33.53
CA GLU A 166 -32.80 -0.26 -34.08
C GLU A 166 -31.30 -0.11 -33.85
N GLN A 167 -30.73 1.06 -34.12
CA GLN A 167 -29.31 1.33 -33.89
C GLN A 167 -28.90 1.20 -32.41
N LEU A 168 -29.74 1.69 -31.48
CA LEU A 168 -29.46 1.55 -30.04
C LEU A 168 -29.49 0.08 -29.63
N ASP A 169 -30.50 -0.67 -30.06
CA ASP A 169 -30.69 -2.07 -29.72
C ASP A 169 -29.53 -2.93 -30.23
N ASP A 170 -29.16 -2.70 -31.49
CA ASP A 170 -28.00 -3.32 -32.13
C ASP A 170 -26.68 -2.95 -31.44
N PHE A 171 -26.53 -1.69 -31.03
CA PHE A 171 -25.37 -1.23 -30.26
C PHE A 171 -25.27 -1.97 -28.92
N LEU A 172 -26.36 -2.06 -28.16
CA LEU A 172 -26.39 -2.79 -26.89
C LEU A 172 -26.07 -4.28 -27.09
N LEU A 173 -26.61 -4.89 -28.16
CA LEU A 173 -26.29 -6.27 -28.51
C LEU A 173 -24.78 -6.43 -28.76
N GLY A 174 -24.18 -5.59 -29.62
CA GLY A 174 -22.75 -5.61 -29.92
C GLY A 174 -21.88 -5.40 -28.68
N PHE A 175 -22.27 -4.47 -27.80
CA PHE A 175 -21.55 -4.21 -26.55
C PHE A 175 -21.55 -5.41 -25.61
N SER A 176 -22.72 -6.05 -25.41
CA SER A 176 -22.85 -7.22 -24.54
C SER A 176 -22.07 -8.44 -25.08
N GLN A 177 -22.00 -8.61 -26.40
CA GLN A 177 -21.32 -9.73 -27.04
C GLN A 177 -19.80 -9.56 -27.14
N ALA A 178 -19.27 -8.35 -26.90
CA ALA A 178 -17.84 -8.11 -26.94
C ALA A 178 -17.05 -8.95 -25.90
N SER A 179 -17.70 -9.34 -24.80
CA SER A 179 -17.12 -10.22 -23.79
C SER A 179 -18.23 -10.87 -22.94
N PRO A 180 -18.11 -12.14 -22.54
CA PRO A 180 -19.07 -12.80 -21.65
C PRO A 180 -19.15 -12.18 -20.24
N ARG A 181 -18.23 -11.26 -19.92
CA ARG A 181 -18.20 -10.51 -18.65
C ARG A 181 -18.78 -9.11 -18.77
N PHE A 182 -19.33 -8.76 -19.93
CA PHE A 182 -19.94 -7.47 -20.17
C PHE A 182 -21.43 -7.63 -20.02
N GLN A 183 -22.01 -6.79 -19.15
CA GLN A 183 -23.39 -6.91 -18.73
C GLN A 183 -24.11 -5.60 -19.00
N ILE A 184 -25.34 -5.73 -19.46
CA ILE A 184 -26.26 -4.61 -19.63
C ILE A 184 -27.40 -4.87 -18.65
N VAL A 185 -27.59 -3.94 -17.73
CA VAL A 185 -28.62 -4.02 -16.71
C VAL A 185 -29.62 -2.92 -16.96
N GLU A 186 -30.76 -3.31 -17.50
CA GLU A 186 -31.91 -2.43 -17.65
C GLU A 186 -32.56 -2.20 -16.29
N VAL A 187 -32.75 -0.93 -15.94
CA VAL A 187 -33.37 -0.52 -14.67
C VAL A 187 -34.65 0.24 -14.99
N GLU A 188 -35.78 -0.32 -14.59
CA GLU A 188 -37.08 0.33 -14.72
C GLU A 188 -37.36 1.25 -13.51
N HIS A 189 -37.99 2.40 -13.78
CA HIS A 189 -38.56 3.35 -12.82
C HIS A 189 -37.62 3.90 -11.72
N GLY A 190 -37.39 5.22 -11.78
CA GLY A 190 -36.79 6.02 -10.69
C GLY A 190 -35.30 6.28 -10.89
N ARG A 191 -34.92 7.57 -10.97
CA ARG A 191 -33.52 8.02 -11.06
C ARG A 191 -32.62 7.41 -9.96
N GLU A 192 -33.19 7.16 -8.79
CA GLU A 192 -32.53 6.55 -7.63
C GLU A 192 -32.17 5.06 -7.82
N ALA A 193 -32.84 4.34 -8.72
CA ALA A 193 -32.67 2.88 -8.84
C ALA A 193 -31.35 2.49 -9.49
N VAL A 194 -30.89 3.25 -10.51
CA VAL A 194 -29.56 3.09 -11.11
C VAL A 194 -28.48 3.42 -10.09
N SER A 195 -28.60 4.58 -9.45
CA SER A 195 -27.68 5.03 -8.40
C SER A 195 -27.55 4.01 -7.26
N THR A 196 -28.68 3.46 -6.79
CA THR A 196 -28.66 2.44 -5.73
C THR A 196 -27.91 1.19 -6.14
N LYS A 197 -28.17 0.66 -7.35
CA LYS A 197 -27.48 -0.54 -7.85
C LYS A 197 -25.98 -0.28 -8.02
N MET A 198 -25.61 0.84 -8.61
CA MET A 198 -24.21 1.22 -8.81
C MET A 198 -23.48 1.41 -7.48
N ARG A 199 -24.12 2.06 -6.49
CA ARG A 199 -23.57 2.22 -5.14
C ARG A 199 -23.24 0.87 -4.49
N GLU A 200 -24.18 -0.08 -4.51
CA GLU A 200 -23.96 -1.42 -3.95
C GLU A 200 -22.84 -2.19 -4.68
N GLN A 201 -22.73 -2.04 -6.01
CA GLN A 201 -21.64 -2.63 -6.78
C GLN A 201 -20.29 -2.00 -6.43
N LEU A 202 -20.22 -0.67 -6.33
CA LEU A 202 -19.02 0.05 -5.91
C LEU A 202 -18.54 -0.44 -4.56
N GLU A 203 -19.44 -0.50 -3.58
CA GLU A 203 -19.17 -0.97 -2.23
C GLU A 203 -18.67 -2.43 -2.18
N THR A 204 -19.29 -3.31 -2.96
CA THR A 204 -18.95 -4.73 -2.98
C THR A 204 -17.62 -4.98 -3.68
N PHE A 205 -17.47 -4.50 -4.91
CA PHE A 205 -16.31 -4.81 -5.74
C PHE A 205 -15.04 -4.11 -5.25
N THR A 206 -15.14 -2.95 -4.61
CA THR A 206 -13.97 -2.27 -4.02
C THR A 206 -13.37 -3.08 -2.86
N ARG A 207 -14.22 -3.72 -2.05
CA ARG A 207 -13.81 -4.52 -0.89
C ARG A 207 -13.27 -5.90 -1.26
N PHE A 208 -13.52 -6.38 -2.47
CA PHE A 208 -12.98 -7.67 -2.91
C PHE A 208 -11.45 -7.67 -3.00
N PRO A 209 -10.77 -8.67 -2.40
CA PRO A 209 -9.31 -8.76 -2.41
C PRO A 209 -8.71 -8.85 -3.81
N GLN A 210 -9.36 -9.58 -4.73
CA GLN A 210 -8.88 -9.74 -6.11
C GLN A 210 -9.13 -8.50 -7.00
N THR A 211 -9.97 -7.56 -6.57
CA THR A 211 -10.24 -6.34 -7.35
C THR A 211 -9.06 -5.40 -7.24
N LEU A 212 -8.40 -5.22 -8.37
CA LEU A 212 -7.24 -4.36 -8.52
C LEU A 212 -7.66 -2.89 -8.64
N ARG A 213 -8.66 -2.61 -9.50
CA ARG A 213 -9.27 -1.27 -9.65
C ARG A 213 -10.75 -1.37 -9.97
N VAL A 214 -11.47 -0.34 -9.54
CA VAL A 214 -12.88 -0.10 -9.84
C VAL A 214 -13.00 1.23 -10.55
N PHE A 215 -13.48 1.20 -11.79
CA PHE A 215 -13.80 2.37 -12.59
C PHE A 215 -15.29 2.65 -12.50
N PHE A 216 -15.67 3.91 -12.32
CA PHE A 216 -17.08 4.26 -12.30
C PHE A 216 -17.32 5.63 -12.92
N THR A 217 -18.44 5.79 -13.60
CA THR A 217 -18.86 7.09 -14.10
C THR A 217 -19.64 7.85 -13.02
N GLY A 218 -19.27 9.11 -12.79
CA GLY A 218 -20.01 10.00 -11.89
C GLY A 218 -21.31 10.55 -12.50
N GLN A 219 -22.13 11.17 -11.66
CA GLN A 219 -23.29 11.94 -12.11
C GLN A 219 -22.87 13.41 -12.30
N SER A 220 -23.14 13.97 -13.47
CA SER A 220 -22.90 15.39 -13.73
C SER A 220 -24.04 16.22 -13.14
N ARG A 221 -23.69 17.19 -12.27
CA ARG A 221 -24.50 18.35 -11.83
C ARG A 221 -25.62 18.16 -10.79
N VAL A 222 -25.66 17.08 -10.00
CA VAL A 222 -26.64 16.97 -8.89
C VAL A 222 -25.94 17.24 -7.55
N PRO A 223 -26.45 18.16 -6.70
CA PRO A 223 -25.92 18.45 -5.36
C PRO A 223 -25.98 17.29 -4.35
N ASP A 224 -26.59 16.17 -4.73
CA ASP A 224 -26.71 14.95 -3.95
C ASP A 224 -26.21 13.79 -4.82
N ASP A 225 -24.89 13.70 -5.02
CA ASP A 225 -24.32 12.50 -5.64
C ASP A 225 -24.58 11.33 -4.68
N ALA A 226 -25.50 10.47 -5.10
CA ALA A 226 -25.95 9.29 -4.37
C ALA A 226 -24.80 8.33 -4.02
N TYR A 227 -23.64 8.48 -4.65
CA TYR A 227 -22.44 7.70 -4.34
C TYR A 227 -21.61 8.27 -3.18
N LEU A 228 -21.71 9.58 -2.87
CA LEU A 228 -20.85 10.24 -1.88
C LEU A 228 -20.79 9.53 -0.52
N PRO A 229 -21.92 9.10 0.10
CA PRO A 229 -21.85 8.40 1.38
C PRO A 229 -21.01 7.11 1.31
N ALA A 230 -21.17 6.34 0.24
CA ALA A 230 -20.40 5.13 0.01
C ALA A 230 -18.92 5.43 -0.26
N LEU A 231 -18.63 6.47 -1.04
CA LEU A 231 -17.26 6.90 -1.32
C LEU A 231 -16.54 7.37 -0.06
N VAL A 232 -17.22 8.11 0.82
CA VAL A 232 -16.67 8.53 2.13
C VAL A 232 -16.38 7.33 3.03
N GLU A 233 -17.28 6.35 3.07
CA GLU A 233 -17.08 5.11 3.82
C GLU A 233 -15.85 4.33 3.32
N LEU A 234 -15.77 4.14 1.99
CA LEU A 234 -14.62 3.48 1.35
C LEU A 234 -13.31 4.25 1.59
N GLY A 235 -13.37 5.58 1.74
CA GLY A 235 -12.22 6.39 2.13
C GLY A 235 -11.75 6.12 3.55
N ARG A 236 -12.69 5.97 4.49
CA ARG A 236 -12.40 5.60 5.89
C ARG A 236 -11.78 4.22 6.01
N GLU A 237 -12.07 3.33 5.07
CA GLU A 237 -11.47 1.99 4.93
C GLU A 237 -10.12 1.99 4.18
N GLU A 238 -9.57 3.16 3.81
CA GLU A 238 -8.33 3.30 3.03
C GLU A 238 -8.40 2.66 1.62
N LEU A 239 -9.61 2.59 1.04
CA LEU A 239 -9.85 1.93 -0.25
C LEU A 239 -9.91 2.87 -1.46
N TRP A 240 -9.78 4.18 -1.28
CA TRP A 240 -9.77 5.16 -2.39
C TRP A 240 -8.72 4.86 -3.45
N GLY A 241 -7.57 4.28 -3.09
CA GLY A 241 -6.54 3.90 -4.05
C GLY A 241 -6.97 2.82 -5.06
N LYS A 242 -8.11 2.16 -4.84
CA LYS A 242 -8.71 1.23 -5.81
C LYS A 242 -9.70 1.90 -6.77
N LEU A 243 -10.26 3.04 -6.40
CA LEU A 243 -11.31 3.72 -7.15
C LEU A 243 -10.70 4.63 -8.22
N VAL A 244 -11.35 4.69 -9.38
CA VAL A 244 -11.01 5.64 -10.45
C VAL A 244 -12.30 6.19 -11.04
N LEU A 245 -12.43 7.50 -11.06
CA LEU A 245 -13.54 8.18 -11.72
C LEU A 245 -13.33 8.18 -13.24
N LEU A 246 -14.22 7.55 -13.99
CA LEU A 246 -14.27 7.60 -15.44
C LEU A 246 -15.14 8.77 -15.88
N HIS A 247 -14.52 9.81 -16.44
CA HIS A 247 -15.22 11.01 -16.91
C HIS A 247 -16.02 10.70 -18.18
N GLY A 248 -17.34 10.88 -18.13
CA GLY A 248 -18.19 10.89 -19.31
C GLY A 248 -18.67 12.27 -19.75
N SER A 249 -18.38 13.33 -18.98
CA SER A 249 -18.58 14.72 -19.39
C SER A 249 -17.50 15.62 -18.78
N ASP A 250 -17.38 16.84 -19.28
CA ASP A 250 -16.43 17.84 -18.76
C ASP A 250 -16.75 18.35 -17.35
N ASP A 251 -17.96 18.11 -16.84
CA ASP A 251 -18.43 18.67 -15.58
C ASP A 251 -18.49 17.60 -14.49
N THR A 252 -17.66 17.76 -13.45
CA THR A 252 -17.64 16.87 -12.27
C THR A 252 -18.23 17.62 -11.09
N ALA A 253 -19.12 16.97 -10.33
CA ALA A 253 -19.71 17.54 -9.12
C ALA A 253 -18.61 18.08 -8.18
N PRO A 254 -18.72 19.31 -7.65
CA PRO A 254 -17.68 19.94 -6.82
C PRO A 254 -17.38 19.14 -5.54
N GLU A 255 -18.34 18.35 -5.06
CA GLU A 255 -18.20 17.44 -3.92
C GLU A 255 -17.25 16.27 -4.24
N LEU A 256 -17.31 15.72 -5.45
CA LEU A 256 -16.39 14.67 -5.90
C LEU A 256 -14.97 15.22 -6.09
N GLN A 257 -14.82 16.49 -6.45
CA GLN A 257 -13.51 17.14 -6.58
C GLN A 257 -12.79 17.28 -5.23
N GLN A 258 -13.53 17.30 -4.12
CA GLN A 258 -12.95 17.30 -2.78
C GLN A 258 -12.38 15.94 -2.38
N LEU A 259 -12.84 14.86 -3.02
CA LEU A 259 -12.29 13.53 -2.81
C LEU A 259 -11.01 13.36 -3.63
N THR A 260 -9.96 12.82 -3.02
CA THR A 260 -8.67 12.56 -3.70
C THR A 260 -8.71 11.26 -4.52
N ILE A 261 -9.82 11.03 -5.24
CA ILE A 261 -10.00 9.88 -6.12
C ILE A 261 -9.43 10.24 -7.49
N PRO A 262 -8.51 9.43 -8.05
CA PRO A 262 -7.95 9.70 -9.36
C PRO A 262 -9.03 9.58 -10.43
N SER A 263 -8.81 10.25 -11.56
CA SER A 263 -9.78 10.24 -12.64
C SER A 263 -9.12 10.04 -14.00
N VAL A 264 -9.88 9.46 -14.92
CA VAL A 264 -9.45 9.17 -16.29
C VAL A 264 -10.54 9.60 -17.26
N ARG A 265 -10.13 10.09 -18.42
CA ARG A 265 -10.98 10.35 -19.56
C ARG A 265 -10.59 9.39 -20.68
N ILE A 266 -11.58 8.84 -21.37
CA ILE A 266 -11.37 8.06 -22.58
C ILE A 266 -11.96 8.88 -23.72
N ASP A 267 -11.08 9.33 -24.60
CA ASP A 267 -11.47 10.19 -25.73
C ASP A 267 -12.41 9.44 -26.68
N ASP A 268 -13.35 10.19 -27.26
CA ASP A 268 -14.35 9.70 -28.20
C ASP A 268 -15.19 8.50 -27.69
N LEU A 269 -15.32 8.34 -26.38
CA LEU A 269 -16.18 7.29 -25.78
C LEU A 269 -17.59 7.78 -25.53
N PHE A 270 -17.73 8.99 -24.99
CA PHE A 270 -19.00 9.62 -24.61
C PHE A 270 -19.18 10.96 -25.33
N ILE A 271 -20.44 11.32 -25.60
CA ILE A 271 -20.77 12.62 -26.20
C ILE A 271 -20.43 13.74 -25.23
N GLN A 272 -19.60 14.68 -25.67
CA GLN A 272 -19.24 15.85 -24.87
C GLN A 272 -20.34 16.93 -24.92
N GLY A 273 -20.54 17.64 -23.80
CA GLY A 273 -21.42 18.82 -23.74
C GLY A 273 -22.93 18.53 -23.70
N VAL A 274 -23.37 17.27 -23.79
CA VAL A 274 -24.79 16.90 -23.65
C VAL A 274 -25.16 16.78 -22.17
N ALA A 275 -25.38 17.91 -21.52
CA ALA A 275 -25.89 17.94 -20.16
C ALA A 275 -27.41 17.74 -20.14
N ARG A 276 -27.87 16.60 -19.62
CA ARG A 276 -29.29 16.39 -19.32
C ARG A 276 -29.66 17.22 -18.09
N THR A 277 -30.05 18.48 -18.30
CA THR A 277 -30.58 19.29 -17.20
C THR A 277 -31.89 18.67 -16.71
N ALA A 278 -32.03 18.49 -15.40
CA ALA A 278 -33.21 17.90 -14.74
C ALA A 278 -34.48 18.77 -14.82
N ASN A 279 -34.66 19.54 -15.90
CA ASN A 279 -35.82 20.40 -16.14
C ASN A 279 -36.77 19.83 -17.19
N THR A 280 -37.11 18.54 -17.10
CA THR A 280 -38.36 18.05 -17.67
C THR A 280 -39.49 18.40 -16.71
N ARG A 281 -40.15 19.54 -16.96
CA ARG A 281 -41.42 19.89 -16.31
C ARG A 281 -42.37 18.69 -16.38
N PRO A 282 -43.02 18.26 -15.29
CA PRO A 282 -44.11 17.32 -15.42
C PRO A 282 -45.21 18.00 -16.24
N LEU A 283 -45.67 17.34 -17.31
CA LEU A 283 -46.88 17.71 -18.03
C LEU A 283 -48.01 17.82 -17.00
N ARG A 284 -48.36 19.06 -16.63
CA ARG A 284 -49.55 19.33 -15.83
C ARG A 284 -50.75 18.92 -16.67
N ILE A 285 -51.33 17.77 -16.33
CA ILE A 285 -52.70 17.43 -16.71
C ILE A 285 -53.57 18.55 -16.12
N ALA A 286 -54.16 19.36 -16.98
CA ALA A 286 -55.08 20.42 -16.58
C ALA A 286 -56.38 19.80 -16.07
N PRO A 287 -56.88 20.17 -14.88
CA PRO A 287 -58.29 20.00 -14.57
C PRO A 287 -59.09 21.21 -15.09
N ALA A 288 -60.27 20.91 -15.64
CA ALA A 288 -61.25 21.87 -16.16
C ALA A 288 -61.75 22.88 -15.09
N PRO A 289 -62.38 24.00 -15.49
CA PRO A 289 -62.61 25.15 -14.62
C PRO A 289 -63.93 25.04 -13.87
N HIS A 290 -63.94 25.31 -12.56
CA HIS A 290 -65.16 25.70 -11.85
C HIS A 290 -64.92 26.85 -10.85
N ASN A 291 -65.66 27.91 -11.15
CA ASN A 291 -66.03 29.14 -10.46
C ASN A 291 -65.98 29.25 -8.91
N ASN A 292 -65.64 30.47 -8.49
CA ASN A 292 -66.32 31.34 -7.51
C ASN A 292 -66.09 31.19 -5.98
N ILE A 293 -65.37 32.18 -5.42
CA ILE A 293 -65.79 33.18 -4.38
C ILE A 293 -64.65 33.47 -3.35
N PRO A 294 -64.35 34.75 -3.06
CA PRO A 294 -63.33 35.15 -2.10
C PRO A 294 -63.92 35.39 -0.69
N ARG A 295 -63.11 35.23 0.36
CA ARG A 295 -63.43 35.82 1.67
C ARG A 295 -62.19 36.32 2.41
N VAL A 296 -62.42 37.50 2.96
CA VAL A 296 -61.53 38.50 3.55
C VAL A 296 -61.33 38.27 5.05
N ALA A 297 -60.26 38.90 5.55
CA ALA A 297 -60.03 39.39 6.92
C ALA A 297 -59.37 38.42 7.90
N SER A 298 -58.64 38.88 8.91
CA SER A 298 -57.85 40.09 9.22
C SER A 298 -57.46 39.92 10.69
N ALA A 299 -56.26 40.39 11.05
CA ALA A 299 -55.89 40.93 12.37
C ALA A 299 -55.95 40.05 13.64
N ASN A 300 -54.77 39.84 14.25
CA ASN A 300 -54.28 40.54 15.47
C ASN A 300 -53.36 39.60 16.29
N SER A 301 -52.05 39.86 16.32
CA SER A 301 -51.31 40.71 17.28
C SER A 301 -51.07 40.06 18.64
N HIS A 302 -49.80 39.79 18.99
CA HIS A 302 -49.14 40.38 20.17
C HIS A 302 -47.62 40.12 20.17
N SER A 303 -46.92 41.15 20.63
CA SER A 303 -45.47 41.35 20.60
C SER A 303 -44.86 41.18 21.98
N THR A 304 -43.58 40.79 22.04
CA THR A 304 -42.54 41.23 23.00
C THR A 304 -41.18 40.97 22.32
N ALA A 305 -40.46 42.01 21.88
CA ALA A 305 -39.38 42.74 22.60
C ALA A 305 -38.14 41.87 22.89
N GLY A 306 -36.89 42.24 22.55
CA GLY A 306 -36.27 43.41 21.90
C GLY A 306 -35.01 42.94 21.15
N GLY A 307 -34.53 43.61 20.10
CA GLY A 307 -33.81 44.90 20.14
C GLY A 307 -32.32 44.62 19.85
N GLY A 308 -31.87 44.75 18.59
CA GLY A 308 -30.95 45.83 18.14
C GLY A 308 -29.48 45.46 18.46
N VAL A 309 -28.47 45.58 17.61
CA VAL A 309 -28.00 46.77 16.87
C VAL A 309 -27.01 46.31 15.78
N ALA A 310 -26.84 47.10 14.72
CA ALA A 310 -25.96 46.85 13.57
C ALA A 310 -24.62 47.61 13.62
N SER A 311 -23.62 47.04 12.91
CA SER A 311 -22.45 47.64 12.21
C SER A 311 -21.18 48.03 13.04
N PRO A 312 -20.00 48.29 12.42
CA PRO A 312 -19.23 47.49 11.43
C PRO A 312 -17.69 47.44 11.70
N GLY A 313 -16.97 46.53 11.02
CA GLY A 313 -15.56 46.68 10.58
C GLY A 313 -14.40 46.43 11.57
N SER A 314 -13.47 45.53 11.22
CA SER A 314 -11.99 45.77 11.20
C SER A 314 -11.17 44.50 10.91
N SER A 315 -10.30 44.64 9.91
CA SER A 315 -8.88 44.25 9.82
C SER A 315 -8.37 42.84 10.18
N GLU A 316 -7.80 42.23 9.13
CA GLU A 316 -6.59 41.39 9.04
C GLU A 316 -5.86 40.95 10.32
N ILE A 317 -5.67 39.63 10.45
CA ILE A 317 -4.57 39.03 11.22
C ILE A 317 -3.89 37.98 10.33
N ASN A 318 -2.70 38.38 9.86
CA ASN A 318 -1.69 37.57 9.22
C ASN A 318 -1.11 36.58 10.24
N SER A 319 -1.17 35.27 9.99
CA SER A 319 -0.49 34.25 10.81
C SER A 319 0.45 33.44 9.92
N GLN A 320 1.67 33.95 9.80
CA GLN A 320 2.82 33.21 9.28
C GLN A 320 3.24 32.16 10.31
N VAL A 321 3.10 30.89 9.97
CA VAL A 321 3.70 29.79 10.72
C VAL A 321 4.95 29.35 9.96
N ALA A 322 6.11 29.69 10.49
CA ALA A 322 7.41 29.32 9.94
C ALA A 322 7.58 27.80 9.96
N ARG A 323 7.63 27.16 8.78
CA ARG A 323 8.12 25.78 8.64
C ARG A 323 9.65 25.81 8.57
N LEU A 324 10.29 25.23 9.58
CA LEU A 324 11.71 24.90 9.57
C LEU A 324 12.00 24.01 8.35
N SER A 325 12.77 24.55 7.40
CA SER A 325 13.18 23.84 6.19
C SER A 325 14.33 22.90 6.51
N LEU A 326 14.11 21.59 6.44
CA LEU A 326 15.19 20.63 6.25
C LEU A 326 15.68 20.73 4.79
N PRO A 327 16.98 20.60 4.51
CA PRO A 327 17.50 20.67 3.15
C PRO A 327 16.92 19.53 2.30
N SER A 328 16.31 19.89 1.17
CA SER A 328 15.84 18.96 0.15
C SER A 328 17.01 18.13 -0.40
N PRO A 329 16.84 16.83 -0.69
CA PRO A 329 17.87 16.06 -1.38
C PRO A 329 18.15 16.64 -2.78
N PRO A 330 19.39 16.56 -3.28
CA PRO A 330 19.75 17.09 -4.59
C PRO A 330 18.93 16.39 -5.67
N THR A 331 18.15 17.18 -6.41
CA THR A 331 17.31 16.70 -7.50
C THR A 331 18.16 16.60 -8.76
N VAL A 332 18.35 15.39 -9.28
CA VAL A 332 18.97 15.16 -10.60
C VAL A 332 17.90 15.43 -11.65
N THR A 333 18.23 16.17 -12.71
CA THR A 333 17.29 16.38 -13.82
C THR A 333 17.20 15.10 -14.66
N PRO A 334 16.00 14.64 -15.06
CA PRO A 334 15.86 13.47 -15.93
C PRO A 334 16.71 13.59 -17.19
N GLY A 335 17.57 12.59 -17.43
CA GLY A 335 18.47 12.53 -18.58
C GLY A 335 19.84 13.17 -18.37
N GLN A 336 20.18 13.61 -17.14
CA GLN A 336 21.49 14.17 -16.85
C GLN A 336 22.58 13.08 -16.95
N PRO A 337 23.72 13.32 -17.64
CA PRO A 337 24.81 12.36 -17.69
C PRO A 337 25.53 12.27 -16.33
N ILE A 338 26.04 11.07 -16.03
CA ILE A 338 26.81 10.82 -14.81
C ILE A 338 28.15 11.56 -14.84
N ASP A 339 28.61 12.03 -13.67
CA ASP A 339 29.95 12.57 -13.47
C ASP A 339 31.00 11.46 -13.68
N PRO A 340 31.82 11.51 -14.76
CA PRO A 340 32.76 10.46 -15.10
C PRO A 340 33.95 10.38 -14.12
N SER A 341 34.17 11.41 -13.29
CA SER A 341 35.24 11.40 -12.28
C SER A 341 34.91 10.55 -11.05
N LYS A 342 33.65 10.11 -10.90
CA LYS A 342 33.17 9.35 -9.74
C LYS A 342 32.67 7.96 -10.15
N PRO A 343 33.01 6.90 -9.39
CA PRO A 343 32.39 5.60 -9.59
C PRO A 343 30.89 5.67 -9.29
N LEU A 344 30.09 4.79 -9.92
CA LEU A 344 28.62 4.82 -9.85
C LEU A 344 28.06 4.89 -8.41
N HIS A 345 28.62 4.13 -7.47
CA HIS A 345 28.18 4.13 -6.07
C HIS A 345 28.48 5.41 -5.29
N LYS A 346 29.29 6.33 -5.85
CA LYS A 346 29.65 7.64 -5.26
C LYS A 346 28.94 8.81 -5.94
N GLN A 347 28.02 8.55 -6.88
CA GLN A 347 27.12 9.59 -7.38
C GLN A 347 26.17 10.04 -6.28
N VAL A 348 25.64 11.27 -6.37
CA VAL A 348 24.73 11.83 -5.38
C VAL A 348 23.47 12.33 -6.10
N PRO A 349 22.33 11.60 -6.02
CA PRO A 349 22.16 10.26 -5.43
C PRO A 349 22.82 9.16 -6.29
N PRO A 350 23.24 8.02 -5.70
CA PRO A 350 23.71 6.88 -6.49
C PRO A 350 22.61 6.35 -7.43
N PRO A 351 22.94 5.81 -8.62
CA PRO A 351 21.96 5.21 -9.51
C PRO A 351 21.32 3.98 -8.87
N CYS A 352 20.01 3.81 -9.09
CA CYS A 352 19.25 2.71 -8.54
C CYS A 352 19.47 1.41 -9.34
N ASN A 353 20.15 0.42 -8.75
CA ASN A 353 20.36 -0.89 -9.38
C ASN A 353 19.06 -1.53 -9.91
N GLU A 354 17.97 -1.47 -9.13
CA GLU A 354 16.71 -2.11 -9.52
C GLU A 354 16.00 -1.38 -10.65
N HIS A 355 16.12 -0.06 -10.73
CA HIS A 355 15.51 0.71 -11.83
C HIS A 355 16.22 0.44 -13.16
N TYR A 356 17.55 0.44 -13.16
CA TYR A 356 18.34 0.31 -14.38
C TYR A 356 18.53 -1.14 -14.87
N LEU A 357 18.39 -2.13 -13.98
CA LEU A 357 18.68 -3.53 -14.30
C LEU A 357 17.47 -4.47 -14.15
N MET A 358 16.38 -3.99 -13.57
CA MET A 358 15.16 -4.76 -13.26
C MET A 358 13.95 -3.80 -13.22
N SER A 359 13.05 -3.97 -12.25
CA SER A 359 11.98 -3.02 -11.93
C SER A 359 12.10 -2.60 -10.45
N CYS A 360 12.30 -1.31 -10.20
CA CYS A 360 12.35 -0.76 -8.84
C CYS A 360 10.95 -0.72 -8.22
N SER A 361 10.75 -1.36 -7.07
CA SER A 361 9.46 -1.40 -6.35
C SER A 361 9.17 -0.15 -5.51
N LYS A 362 10.15 0.74 -5.33
CA LYS A 362 10.06 1.92 -4.45
C LYS A 362 9.50 3.17 -5.15
N GLY A 363 9.34 3.12 -6.48
CA GLY A 363 8.79 4.22 -7.28
C GLY A 363 9.46 5.57 -6.98
N PRO A 364 8.69 6.67 -6.83
CA PRO A 364 9.22 8.01 -6.56
C PRO A 364 9.82 8.18 -5.16
N GLY A 365 9.56 7.24 -4.24
CA GLY A 365 10.17 7.23 -2.90
C GLY A 365 11.55 6.57 -2.85
N CYS A 366 12.14 6.21 -3.99
CA CYS A 366 13.45 5.57 -4.03
C CYS A 366 14.55 6.54 -3.58
N LYS A 367 15.36 6.14 -2.58
CA LYS A 367 16.52 6.92 -2.12
C LYS A 367 17.69 6.99 -3.12
N TYR A 368 17.60 6.23 -4.21
CA TYR A 368 18.57 6.17 -5.29
C TYR A 368 17.96 6.82 -6.53
N SER A 369 18.77 7.44 -7.38
CA SER A 369 18.26 8.18 -8.54
C SER A 369 17.83 7.24 -9.68
N HIS A 370 16.72 7.59 -10.32
CA HIS A 370 16.19 6.98 -11.54
C HIS A 370 16.45 7.85 -12.79
N ASP A 371 17.17 8.96 -12.62
CA ASP A 371 17.19 10.07 -13.59
C ASP A 371 18.51 10.20 -14.36
N TRP A 372 19.53 9.42 -14.01
CA TRP A 372 20.81 9.36 -14.69
C TRP A 372 20.69 8.76 -16.09
N ALA A 373 21.27 9.43 -17.09
CA ALA A 373 21.53 8.83 -18.38
C ALA A 373 22.78 7.93 -18.30
N LEU A 374 22.57 6.62 -18.23
CA LEU A 374 23.65 5.62 -18.19
C LEU A 374 23.95 5.07 -19.58
N THR A 375 25.24 5.00 -19.92
CA THR A 375 25.73 4.27 -21.10
C THR A 375 25.65 2.76 -20.88
N GLN A 376 25.70 1.97 -21.96
CA GLN A 376 25.69 0.51 -21.88
C GLN A 376 26.85 -0.03 -21.01
N GLU A 377 28.05 0.53 -21.17
CA GLU A 377 29.21 0.16 -20.34
C GLU A 377 28.95 0.41 -18.85
N GLN A 378 28.32 1.53 -18.51
CA GLN A 378 27.94 1.85 -17.13
C GLN A 378 26.85 0.92 -16.59
N LEU A 379 25.88 0.52 -17.43
CA LEU A 379 24.89 -0.49 -17.07
C LEU A 379 25.55 -1.85 -16.78
N ASP A 380 26.52 -2.27 -17.59
CA ASP A 380 27.25 -3.52 -17.38
C ASP A 380 28.11 -3.50 -16.10
N ILE A 381 28.72 -2.35 -15.78
CA ILE A 381 29.41 -2.12 -14.52
C ILE A 381 28.42 -2.18 -13.34
N LEU A 382 27.25 -1.56 -13.48
CA LEU A 382 26.21 -1.57 -12.47
C LEU A 382 25.72 -3.00 -12.21
N ALA A 383 25.48 -3.78 -13.27
CA ALA A 383 25.07 -5.18 -13.20
C ALA A 383 26.07 -6.06 -12.47
N ARG A 384 27.36 -5.98 -12.85
CA ARG A 384 28.43 -6.75 -12.18
C ARG A 384 28.58 -6.38 -10.70
N ASN A 385 28.38 -5.12 -10.36
CA ASN A 385 28.46 -4.68 -8.96
C ASN A 385 27.23 -5.10 -8.15
N ALA A 386 26.03 -5.06 -8.73
CA ALA A 386 24.81 -5.52 -8.09
C ALA A 386 24.91 -7.01 -7.69
N LYS A 387 25.53 -7.85 -8.54
CA LYS A 387 25.79 -9.27 -8.25
C LYS A 387 26.70 -9.54 -7.06
N LYS A 388 27.46 -8.54 -6.56
CA LYS A 388 28.28 -8.67 -5.35
C LYS A 388 27.48 -8.55 -4.06
N ALA A 389 26.24 -8.08 -4.13
CA ALA A 389 25.31 -8.09 -3.00
C ALA A 389 24.34 -9.28 -3.10
N PRO A 390 24.04 -9.97 -2.00
CA PRO A 390 23.19 -11.15 -2.01
C PRO A 390 21.74 -10.78 -2.33
N CYS A 391 21.05 -11.62 -3.11
CA CYS A 391 19.61 -11.53 -3.32
C CYS A 391 18.88 -11.72 -1.98
N ASN A 392 17.98 -10.78 -1.66
CA ASN A 392 17.25 -10.77 -0.39
C ASN A 392 16.31 -11.98 -0.25
N TYR A 393 15.70 -12.47 -1.33
CA TYR A 393 14.85 -13.67 -1.29
C TYR A 393 15.65 -14.89 -0.83
N LEU A 394 16.71 -15.22 -1.58
CA LEU A 394 17.55 -16.37 -1.28
C LEU A 394 18.27 -16.25 0.08
N LYS A 395 18.76 -15.06 0.42
CA LYS A 395 19.35 -14.78 1.74
C LYS A 395 18.40 -15.10 2.90
N ASN A 396 17.10 -14.91 2.69
CA ASN A 396 16.05 -15.21 3.67
C ASN A 396 15.43 -16.62 3.49
N GLY A 397 16.01 -17.47 2.63
CA GLY A 397 15.56 -18.85 2.41
C GLY A 397 14.32 -18.97 1.54
N LEU A 398 14.00 -17.94 0.74
CA LEU A 398 12.90 -17.94 -0.23
C LEU A 398 13.43 -18.10 -1.65
N ASP A 399 12.65 -18.75 -2.51
CA ASP A 399 12.96 -18.80 -3.95
C ASP A 399 12.84 -17.41 -4.57
N CYS A 400 13.80 -17.05 -5.42
CA CYS A 400 13.78 -15.74 -6.07
C CYS A 400 12.79 -15.74 -7.25
N PRO A 401 11.76 -14.88 -7.24
CA PRO A 401 10.76 -14.83 -8.33
C PRO A 401 11.35 -14.31 -9.65
N HIS A 402 12.50 -13.65 -9.60
CA HIS A 402 13.15 -13.10 -10.78
C HIS A 402 14.06 -14.10 -11.51
N GLY A 403 14.38 -15.25 -10.90
CA GLY A 403 15.29 -16.24 -11.46
C GLY A 403 16.60 -15.60 -11.96
N ASP A 404 17.02 -15.96 -13.17
CA ASP A 404 18.24 -15.44 -13.79
C ASP A 404 18.19 -13.94 -14.12
N ARG A 405 16.98 -13.36 -14.18
CA ARG A 405 16.80 -11.91 -14.39
C ARG A 405 17.01 -11.08 -13.12
N CYS A 406 17.24 -11.72 -11.97
CA CYS A 406 17.54 -10.98 -10.74
C CYS A 406 18.84 -10.17 -10.92
N CYS A 407 18.84 -8.86 -10.65
CA CYS A 407 20.09 -8.08 -10.69
C CYS A 407 21.02 -8.36 -9.50
N TRP A 408 20.49 -8.92 -8.40
CA TRP A 408 21.25 -9.28 -7.21
C TRP A 408 21.93 -10.67 -7.35
N GLY A 409 22.94 -10.92 -6.51
CA GLY A 409 23.73 -12.15 -6.55
C GLY A 409 22.99 -13.34 -5.95
N HIS A 410 22.81 -14.40 -6.74
CA HIS A 410 22.29 -15.70 -6.26
C HIS A 410 23.39 -16.60 -5.70
N VAL A 411 24.61 -16.45 -6.22
CA VAL A 411 25.80 -17.18 -5.79
C VAL A 411 26.85 -16.20 -5.29
N CYS A 412 27.54 -16.55 -4.21
CA CYS A 412 28.64 -15.77 -3.70
C CYS A 412 29.79 -15.71 -4.72
N PRO A 413 30.37 -14.53 -5.02
CA PRO A 413 31.53 -14.43 -5.91
C PRO A 413 32.75 -15.23 -5.43
N GLY A 414 32.82 -15.57 -4.14
CA GLY A 414 33.86 -16.43 -3.56
C GLY A 414 33.60 -17.93 -3.69
N GLY A 415 32.45 -18.35 -4.22
CA GLY A 415 32.05 -19.75 -4.39
C GLY A 415 32.12 -20.59 -3.11
N ALA A 416 32.19 -21.92 -3.24
CA ALA A 416 32.33 -22.85 -2.11
C ALA A 416 33.51 -22.50 -1.17
N LYS A 417 34.59 -21.94 -1.74
CA LYS A 417 35.86 -21.63 -1.04
C LYS A 417 35.89 -20.20 -0.47
N CYS A 418 34.74 -19.56 -0.29
CA CYS A 418 34.66 -18.19 0.21
C CYS A 418 35.31 -18.05 1.60
N PHE A 419 36.38 -17.26 1.69
CA PHE A 419 37.09 -16.99 2.95
C PHE A 419 36.21 -16.38 4.04
N HIS A 420 35.20 -15.60 3.67
CA HIS A 420 34.27 -15.01 4.65
C HIS A 420 33.21 -15.99 5.12
N LEU A 421 32.93 -17.05 4.35
CA LEU A 421 32.01 -18.11 4.74
C LEU A 421 32.59 -18.93 5.89
N SER A 422 33.85 -19.36 5.79
CA SER A 422 34.52 -20.13 6.85
C SER A 422 34.63 -19.38 8.18
N LYS A 423 34.53 -18.04 8.15
CA LYS A 423 34.52 -17.16 9.33
C LYS A 423 33.11 -16.74 9.79
N GLY A 424 32.04 -17.24 9.16
CA GLY A 424 30.66 -16.85 9.47
C GLY A 424 30.30 -15.39 9.17
N LYS A 425 31.14 -14.68 8.39
CA LYS A 425 31.00 -13.24 8.08
C LYS A 425 30.50 -12.95 6.66
N CYS A 426 30.30 -13.98 5.83
CA CYS A 426 29.77 -13.79 4.48
C CYS A 426 28.35 -13.21 4.51
N TRP A 427 28.07 -12.28 3.60
CA TRP A 427 26.74 -11.69 3.46
C TRP A 427 25.76 -12.59 2.70
N PHE A 428 26.27 -13.54 1.90
CA PHE A 428 25.50 -14.55 1.18
C PHE A 428 25.14 -15.71 2.12
N LYS A 429 24.08 -15.56 2.90
CA LYS A 429 23.72 -16.54 3.95
C LYS A 429 22.68 -17.58 3.53
N GLY A 430 22.11 -17.44 2.34
CA GLY A 430 21.07 -18.32 1.84
C GLY A 430 21.57 -19.74 1.55
N LYS A 431 20.70 -20.73 1.69
CA LYS A 431 20.97 -22.11 1.27
C LYS A 431 21.19 -22.13 -0.26
N GLY A 432 22.22 -22.81 -0.74
CA GLY A 432 22.57 -22.86 -2.16
C GLY A 432 23.32 -21.63 -2.70
N MET A 433 23.58 -20.59 -1.89
CA MET A 433 24.38 -19.44 -2.33
C MET A 433 25.90 -19.72 -2.37
N HIS A 434 26.32 -20.89 -1.86
CA HIS A 434 27.66 -21.43 -1.99
C HIS A 434 27.52 -22.90 -2.44
N PRO A 435 27.22 -23.16 -3.71
CA PRO A 435 27.12 -24.51 -4.24
C PRO A 435 28.46 -25.23 -4.07
N GLU A 436 28.43 -26.54 -3.81
CA GLU A 436 29.64 -27.36 -3.75
C GLU A 436 30.30 -27.40 -5.13
N ASP A 437 31.63 -27.48 -5.13
CA ASP A 437 32.46 -27.48 -6.34
C ASP A 437 32.26 -28.82 -7.08
N THR A 438 31.18 -28.94 -7.86
CA THR A 438 31.04 -30.02 -8.84
C THR A 438 31.99 -29.69 -9.96
N GLY A 439 33.18 -30.30 -9.95
CA GLY A 439 34.27 -30.06 -10.90
C GLY A 439 33.94 -30.47 -12.33
N GLU A 440 32.94 -29.85 -12.94
CA GLU A 440 32.70 -29.89 -14.37
C GLU A 440 33.50 -28.74 -15.00
N GLU A 441 34.72 -29.08 -15.41
CA GLU A 441 35.48 -28.33 -16.39
C GLU A 441 34.72 -28.43 -17.72
N ASP A 442 34.12 -27.32 -18.15
CA ASP A 442 33.52 -27.18 -19.49
C ASP A 442 34.60 -27.42 -20.57
N ILE A 443 34.37 -28.43 -21.42
CA ILE A 443 35.07 -28.67 -22.70
C ILE A 443 34.37 -27.92 -23.81
#